data_AF-A0A822B7B5-F1
#
_entry.id   AF-A0A822B7B5-F1
#
_cell.length_a   1.000
_cell.length_b   1.000
_cell.length_c   1.000
_cell.angle_alpha   90.00
_cell.angle_beta   90.00
_cell.angle_gamma   90.00
#
_symmetry.space_group_name_H-M   'P 1'
#
loop_
_entity.id
_entity.type
_entity.pdbx_description
1 polymer ?
#
loop_
_entity_poly.entity_id
_entity_poly.type
_entity_poly.pdbx_seq_one_letter_code
_entity_poly.pdbx_strand_id
1 'polypeptide(L)'
;NVSGVNTTYSSAWTTNSRKFLRYGGRTANYYYETYQVNVSTAGYYRFKSSSSIDTYGYLYVNNFLPSSTSLNFLVEDDDTGSNSQFQFTLYLQPNTVYILVATTYYENVTGSYTVIASGATRVTLVPVTNTSTVLTTTSAPATSK
;
A
#
# COMPACT_ATOMS: atom_id res chain seq x y z
N ASN A 1 9.85 6.38 -26.76
CA ASN A 1 9.54 7.18 -25.57
C ASN A 1 8.07 7.57 -25.58
N VAL A 2 7.19 6.75 -24.99
CA VAL A 2 5.84 7.21 -24.68
C VAL A 2 5.95 7.95 -23.34
N SER A 3 5.69 9.26 -23.31
CA SER A 3 5.74 10.04 -22.07
C SER A 3 4.57 9.60 -21.18
N GLY A 4 4.86 8.85 -20.12
CA GLY A 4 3.85 8.50 -19.13
C GLY A 4 3.39 9.73 -18.35
N VAL A 5 2.13 9.72 -17.91
CA VAL A 5 1.60 10.70 -16.96
C VAL A 5 2.05 10.32 -15.56
N ASN A 6 2.63 11.27 -14.83
CA ASN A 6 3.01 11.08 -13.44
C ASN A 6 1.97 11.70 -12.50
N THR A 7 1.57 10.96 -11.48
CA THR A 7 0.83 11.46 -10.32
C THR A 7 1.71 11.30 -9.09
N THR A 8 1.72 12.32 -8.24
CA THR A 8 2.44 12.29 -6.96
C THR A 8 1.49 12.43 -5.79
N TYR A 9 1.77 11.70 -4.71
CA TYR A 9 1.13 11.87 -3.42
C TYR A 9 2.20 11.93 -2.33
N SER A 10 2.19 12.96 -1.49
CA SER A 10 3.17 13.14 -0.41
C SER A 10 2.50 13.01 0.96
N SER A 11 3.17 12.35 1.90
CA SER A 11 2.76 12.26 3.30
C SER A 11 3.97 12.16 4.21
N ALA A 12 3.72 11.94 5.51
CA ALA A 12 4.76 11.65 6.49
C ALA A 12 4.26 10.67 7.55
N TRP A 13 5.10 9.68 7.87
CA TRP A 13 4.89 8.87 9.06
C TRP A 13 5.36 9.64 10.28
N THR A 14 4.48 9.77 11.27
CA THR A 14 4.75 10.39 12.57
C THR A 14 4.61 9.34 13.67
N THR A 15 4.95 9.70 14.90
CA THR A 15 4.79 8.78 16.05
C THR A 15 3.35 8.31 16.26
N ASN A 16 2.36 9.08 15.78
CA ASN A 16 0.93 8.78 15.84
C ASN A 16 0.41 8.00 14.63
N SER A 17 1.24 7.76 13.60
CA SER A 17 0.83 7.00 12.42
C SER A 17 0.56 5.53 12.78
N ARG A 18 -0.33 4.90 12.02
CA ARG A 18 -0.68 3.48 12.20
C ARG A 18 0.56 2.61 11.98
N LYS A 19 0.63 1.52 12.73
CA LYS A 19 1.67 0.49 12.59
C LYS A 19 1.06 -0.87 12.31
N PHE A 20 1.82 -1.75 11.68
CA PHE A 20 1.41 -3.13 11.41
C PHE A 20 2.59 -4.10 11.48
N LEU A 21 2.27 -5.39 11.56
CA LEU A 21 3.23 -6.47 11.37
C LEU A 21 3.44 -6.66 9.86
N ARG A 22 4.55 -6.15 9.33
CA ARG A 22 4.91 -6.29 7.92
C ARG A 22 5.08 -7.77 7.55
N TYR A 23 4.85 -8.12 6.28
CA TYR A 23 5.22 -9.43 5.75
C TYR A 23 6.72 -9.72 6.03
N GLY A 24 7.02 -10.90 6.58
CA GLY A 24 8.37 -11.27 7.03
C GLY A 24 8.91 -10.50 8.26
N GLY A 25 8.17 -9.52 8.79
CA GLY A 25 8.53 -8.76 9.98
C GLY A 25 8.38 -9.58 11.27
N ARG A 26 9.10 -9.17 12.32
CA ARG A 26 9.03 -9.82 13.66
C ARG A 26 8.10 -9.11 14.64
N THR A 27 7.86 -7.81 14.45
CA THR A 27 7.05 -6.99 15.36
C THR A 27 6.07 -6.11 14.58
N ALA A 28 5.06 -5.57 15.26
CA ALA A 28 4.07 -4.68 14.68
C ALA A 28 4.49 -3.20 14.74
N ASN A 29 5.78 -2.89 14.48
CA ASN A 29 6.36 -1.55 14.68
C ASN A 29 6.66 -0.75 13.40
N TYR A 30 6.15 -1.21 12.25
CA TYR A 30 6.38 -0.55 10.96
C TYR A 30 5.24 0.42 10.66
N TYR A 31 5.57 1.70 10.47
CA TYR A 31 4.57 2.71 10.12
C TYR A 31 4.10 2.53 8.68
N TYR A 32 2.80 2.69 8.43
CA TYR A 32 2.24 2.56 7.08
C TYR A 32 1.09 3.53 6.81
N GLU A 33 0.89 3.81 5.52
CA GLU A 33 -0.35 4.37 4.99
C GLU A 33 -0.83 3.53 3.80
N THR A 34 -2.12 3.64 3.49
CA THR A 34 -2.75 2.92 2.40
C THR A 34 -3.47 3.85 1.45
N TYR A 35 -3.41 3.52 0.17
CA TYR A 35 -4.04 4.27 -0.91
C TYR A 35 -4.80 3.32 -1.82
N GLN A 36 -6.07 3.63 -2.07
CA GLN A 36 -6.78 3.01 -3.18
C GLN A 36 -6.22 3.59 -4.49
N VAL A 37 -5.78 2.70 -5.36
CA VAL A 37 -5.26 3.01 -6.68
C VAL A 37 -6.38 2.83 -7.70
N ASN A 38 -6.70 3.89 -8.43
CA ASN A 38 -7.69 3.86 -9.50
C ASN A 38 -7.02 4.21 -10.84
N VAL A 39 -7.24 3.35 -11.83
CA VAL A 39 -6.80 3.54 -13.22
C VAL A 39 -8.02 3.52 -14.16
N SER A 40 -7.99 4.33 -15.21
CA SER A 40 -9.08 4.43 -16.19
C SER A 40 -8.83 3.59 -17.45
N THR A 41 -7.65 3.00 -17.59
CA THR A 41 -7.24 2.24 -18.78
C THR A 41 -6.41 1.05 -18.34
N ALA A 42 -6.56 -0.07 -19.05
CA ALA A 42 -5.76 -1.25 -18.77
C ALA A 42 -4.32 -1.01 -19.28
N GLY A 43 -3.31 -1.38 -18.50
CA GLY A 43 -1.92 -1.17 -18.91
C GLY A 43 -0.91 -1.35 -17.80
N TYR A 44 0.37 -1.19 -18.15
CA TYR A 44 1.45 -1.21 -17.16
C TYR A 44 1.56 0.15 -16.45
N TYR A 45 1.52 0.09 -15.13
CA TYR A 45 1.71 1.22 -14.25
C TYR A 45 2.87 0.95 -13.31
N ARG A 46 3.75 1.94 -13.15
CA ARG A 46 4.88 1.90 -12.24
C ARG A 46 4.60 2.77 -11.02
N PHE A 47 4.87 2.23 -9.85
CA PHE A 47 4.84 2.92 -8.57
C PHE A 47 6.25 2.96 -8.02
N LYS A 48 6.66 4.10 -7.49
CA LYS A 48 7.90 4.23 -6.74
C LYS A 48 7.75 5.23 -5.61
N SER A 49 8.63 5.20 -4.63
CA SER A 49 8.77 6.25 -3.62
C SER A 49 9.97 7.16 -3.88
N SER A 50 9.97 8.28 -3.14
CA SER A 50 11.09 9.18 -2.96
C SER A 50 11.08 9.66 -1.51
N SER A 51 12.15 9.42 -0.78
CA SER A 51 12.29 9.82 0.63
C SER A 51 13.77 9.92 1.02
N SER A 52 14.04 10.49 2.19
CA SER A 52 15.34 10.44 2.87
C SER A 52 15.48 9.23 3.79
N ILE A 53 14.40 8.47 3.99
CA ILE A 53 14.40 7.20 4.74
C ILE A 53 14.12 6.05 3.78
N ASP A 54 14.54 4.86 4.18
CA ASP A 54 14.28 3.62 3.43
C ASP A 54 12.79 3.25 3.51
N THR A 55 12.17 3.03 2.35
CA THR A 55 10.73 2.75 2.25
C THR A 55 10.47 1.47 1.49
N TYR A 56 9.40 0.79 1.91
CA TYR A 56 8.94 -0.47 1.36
C TYR A 56 7.50 -0.28 0.88
N GLY A 57 7.22 -0.70 -0.35
CA GLY A 57 5.89 -0.65 -0.97
C GLY A 57 5.32 -2.04 -1.21
N TYR A 58 4.00 -2.15 -1.06
CA TYR A 58 3.22 -3.34 -1.39
C TYR A 58 2.05 -2.98 -2.29
N LEU A 59 1.66 -3.88 -3.17
CA LEU A 59 0.39 -3.77 -3.88
C LEU A 59 -0.49 -4.98 -3.61
N TYR A 60 -1.76 -4.71 -3.30
CA TYR A 60 -2.80 -5.70 -3.08
C TYR A 60 -3.95 -5.52 -4.05
N VAL A 61 -4.67 -6.60 -4.36
CA VAL A 61 -5.96 -6.54 -5.05
C VAL A 61 -7.11 -6.56 -4.03
N ASN A 62 -8.26 -5.96 -4.35
CA ASN A 62 -9.47 -5.91 -3.53
C ASN A 62 -9.34 -5.18 -2.18
N ASN A 63 -8.56 -5.70 -1.24
CA ASN A 63 -8.36 -5.11 0.09
C ASN A 63 -6.96 -5.38 0.64
N PHE A 64 -6.59 -4.61 1.67
CA PHE A 64 -5.43 -4.86 2.51
C PHE A 64 -5.92 -5.06 3.95
N LEU A 65 -5.49 -6.16 4.58
CA LEU A 65 -5.75 -6.44 5.99
C LEU A 65 -4.42 -6.44 6.76
N PRO A 66 -4.16 -5.46 7.65
CA PRO A 66 -2.93 -5.41 8.43
C PRO A 66 -2.68 -6.65 9.30
N SER A 67 -3.74 -7.38 9.65
CA SER A 67 -3.67 -8.64 10.41
C SER A 67 -3.40 -9.88 9.54
N SER A 68 -3.44 -9.76 8.20
CA SER A 68 -3.22 -10.84 7.25
C SER A 68 -2.55 -10.29 5.99
N THR A 69 -1.27 -9.97 6.10
CA THR A 69 -0.49 -9.29 5.05
C THR A 69 -0.20 -10.12 3.81
N SER A 70 -0.49 -11.42 3.83
CA SER A 70 -0.41 -12.31 2.66
C SER A 70 -1.70 -12.36 1.86
N LEU A 71 -2.84 -11.95 2.44
CA LEU A 71 -4.13 -11.98 1.76
C LEU A 71 -4.15 -10.96 0.62
N ASN A 72 -4.55 -11.40 -0.58
CA ASN A 72 -4.66 -10.58 -1.80
C ASN A 72 -3.38 -9.87 -2.26
N PHE A 73 -2.22 -10.34 -1.79
CA PHE A 73 -0.92 -9.82 -2.17
C PHE A 73 -0.64 -9.97 -3.67
N LEU A 74 -0.04 -8.95 -4.29
CA LEU A 74 0.42 -9.00 -5.69
C LEU A 74 1.94 -8.85 -5.82
N VAL A 75 2.51 -7.84 -5.17
CA VAL A 75 3.94 -7.51 -5.25
C VAL A 75 4.39 -6.73 -4.01
N GLU A 76 5.69 -6.80 -3.73
CA GLU A 76 6.39 -5.92 -2.81
C GLU A 76 7.76 -5.54 -3.41
N ASP A 77 8.30 -4.40 -3.00
CA ASP A 77 9.69 -4.03 -3.24
C ASP A 77 10.16 -3.00 -2.19
N ASP A 78 11.43 -3.04 -1.81
CA ASP A 78 12.08 -2.09 -0.90
C ASP A 78 13.33 -1.41 -1.49
N ASP A 79 13.96 -1.97 -2.52
CA ASP A 79 15.31 -1.54 -2.91
C ASP A 79 15.55 -1.27 -4.41
N THR A 80 14.62 -1.62 -5.31
CA THR A 80 14.89 -1.48 -6.76
C THR A 80 14.74 -0.05 -7.28
N GLY A 81 14.18 0.86 -6.48
CA GLY A 81 14.18 2.30 -6.74
C GLY A 81 15.46 2.97 -6.27
N SER A 82 15.72 4.17 -6.78
CA SER A 82 16.89 4.96 -6.38
C SER A 82 16.86 5.30 -4.89
N ASN A 83 18.00 5.12 -4.20
CA ASN A 83 18.18 5.39 -2.76
C ASN A 83 17.37 4.47 -1.83
N SER A 84 17.34 3.15 -2.12
CA SER A 84 16.60 2.15 -1.32
C SER A 84 15.14 2.55 -1.15
N GLN A 85 14.52 2.85 -2.29
CA GLN A 85 13.12 3.21 -2.35
C GLN A 85 12.40 2.11 -3.08
N PHE A 86 11.20 1.75 -2.64
CA PHE A 86 10.40 0.81 -3.40
C PHE A 86 10.17 1.28 -4.85
N GLN A 87 10.18 0.34 -5.78
CA GLN A 87 9.74 0.52 -7.15
C GLN A 87 9.22 -0.79 -7.74
N PHE A 88 8.00 -0.77 -8.28
CA PHE A 88 7.48 -1.92 -9.02
C PHE A 88 6.57 -1.48 -10.17
N THR A 89 6.45 -2.36 -11.18
CA THR A 89 5.60 -2.13 -12.35
C THR A 89 4.68 -3.33 -12.56
N LEU A 90 3.37 -3.10 -12.64
CA LEU A 90 2.37 -4.14 -12.83
C LEU A 90 1.33 -3.73 -13.87
N TYR A 91 0.75 -4.73 -14.53
CA TYR A 91 -0.40 -4.53 -15.39
C TYR A 91 -1.67 -4.39 -14.54
N LEU A 92 -2.33 -3.23 -14.60
CA LEU A 92 -3.57 -2.96 -13.87
C LEU A 92 -4.75 -2.89 -14.82
N GLN A 93 -5.93 -3.27 -14.33
CA GLN A 93 -7.21 -3.21 -15.04
C GLN A 93 -8.09 -2.11 -14.44
N PRO A 94 -8.85 -1.35 -15.26
CA PRO A 94 -9.87 -0.44 -14.73
C PRO A 94 -10.96 -1.23 -13.98
N ASN A 95 -11.69 -0.55 -13.09
CA ASN A 95 -12.75 -1.12 -12.25
C ASN A 95 -12.31 -2.27 -11.32
N THR A 96 -11.00 -2.49 -11.17
CA THR A 96 -10.42 -3.37 -10.15
C THR A 96 -9.93 -2.51 -8.99
N VAL A 97 -10.27 -2.90 -7.76
CA VAL A 97 -9.75 -2.23 -6.57
C VAL A 97 -8.34 -2.71 -6.32
N TYR A 98 -7.38 -1.79 -6.27
CA TYR A 98 -6.02 -2.07 -5.83
C TYR A 98 -5.68 -1.20 -4.62
N ILE A 99 -4.96 -1.76 -3.65
CA ILE A 99 -4.51 -1.04 -2.46
C ILE A 99 -2.98 -1.01 -2.48
N LEU A 100 -2.42 0.19 -2.63
CA LEU A 100 -1.01 0.45 -2.39
C LEU A 100 -0.80 0.65 -0.90
N VAL A 101 0.14 -0.08 -0.31
CA VAL A 101 0.63 0.18 1.04
C VAL A 101 2.03 0.76 0.93
N ALA A 102 2.22 1.98 1.42
CA ALA A 102 3.54 2.55 1.62
C ALA A 102 3.89 2.37 3.10
N THR A 103 5.07 1.80 3.38
CA THR A 103 5.55 1.58 4.75
C THR A 103 7.03 1.90 4.87
N THR A 104 7.46 2.10 6.10
CA THR A 104 8.86 2.16 6.51
C THR A 104 9.56 0.81 6.34
N TYR A 105 10.84 0.82 5.95
CA TYR A 105 11.66 -0.40 5.97
C TYR A 105 12.14 -0.77 7.38
N TYR A 106 12.56 0.21 8.16
CA TYR A 106 12.99 0.02 9.56
C TYR A 106 11.86 0.32 10.55
N GLU A 107 11.84 -0.41 11.67
CA GLU A 107 10.87 -0.20 12.75
C GLU A 107 11.00 1.18 13.39
N ASN A 108 9.86 1.78 13.76
CA ASN A 108 9.79 3.04 14.50
C ASN A 108 10.47 4.25 13.83
N VAL A 109 10.83 4.16 12.54
CA VAL A 109 11.39 5.29 11.79
C VAL A 109 10.27 6.20 11.30
N THR A 110 10.38 7.49 11.56
CA THR A 110 9.45 8.51 11.04
C THR A 110 10.12 9.28 9.90
N GLY A 111 9.31 9.86 9.02
CA GLY A 111 9.85 10.60 7.89
C GLY A 111 8.79 10.92 6.85
N SER A 112 9.09 11.95 6.06
CA SER A 112 8.29 12.32 4.90
C SER A 112 8.63 11.45 3.71
N TYR A 113 7.66 11.17 2.87
CA TYR A 113 7.84 10.42 1.62
C TYR A 113 6.87 10.93 0.56
N THR A 114 7.23 10.67 -0.69
CA THR A 114 6.36 10.89 -1.85
C THR A 114 6.23 9.59 -2.63
N VAL A 115 4.99 9.17 -2.90
CA VAL A 115 4.68 8.14 -3.89
C VAL A 115 4.55 8.80 -5.25
N ILE A 116 5.19 8.21 -6.25
CA ILE A 116 5.13 8.61 -7.65
C ILE A 116 4.56 7.44 -8.45
N ALA A 117 3.35 7.61 -8.97
CA ALA A 117 2.70 6.66 -9.87
C ALA A 117 2.82 7.16 -11.32
N SER A 118 3.16 6.26 -12.24
CA SER A 118 3.40 6.60 -13.65
C SER A 118 2.78 5.56 -14.58
N GLY A 119 2.15 6.00 -15.67
CA GLY A 119 1.55 5.11 -16.67
C GLY A 119 1.06 5.86 -17.91
N ALA A 120 0.41 5.14 -18.84
CA ALA A 120 -0.12 5.75 -20.07
C ALA A 120 -1.24 6.78 -19.79
N THR A 121 -1.97 6.62 -18.69
CA THR A 121 -3.00 7.55 -18.22
C THR A 121 -2.78 7.91 -16.75
N ARG A 122 -3.45 8.96 -16.29
CA ARG A 122 -3.35 9.42 -14.90
C ARG A 122 -3.83 8.36 -13.92
N VAL A 123 -2.98 8.01 -12.95
CA VAL A 123 -3.36 7.20 -11.78
C VAL A 123 -3.94 8.12 -10.71
N THR A 124 -5.00 7.70 -10.03
CA THR A 124 -5.49 8.41 -8.84
C THR A 124 -5.16 7.60 -7.59
N LEU A 125 -4.56 8.25 -6.60
CA LEU A 125 -4.26 7.69 -5.28
C LEU A 125 -5.20 8.33 -4.26
N VAL A 126 -6.09 7.53 -3.66
CA VAL A 126 -7.05 8.02 -2.66
C VAL A 126 -6.67 7.41 -1.30
N PRO A 127 -6.28 8.22 -0.29
CA PRO A 127 -5.95 7.71 1.03
C PRO A 127 -7.11 6.92 1.65
N VAL A 128 -6.80 5.76 2.25
CA VAL A 128 -7.79 4.91 2.93
C VAL A 128 -7.48 4.88 4.43
N THR A 129 -8.31 5.57 5.21
CA THR A 129 -8.17 5.59 6.68
C THR A 129 -8.99 4.50 7.36
N ASN A 130 -9.99 3.93 6.68
CA ASN A 130 -10.96 3.02 7.27
C ASN A 130 -10.66 1.58 6.87
N THR A 131 -10.12 0.78 7.79
CA THR A 131 -10.31 -0.68 7.71
C THR A 131 -11.71 -0.96 8.25
N SER A 132 -12.58 -1.52 7.41
CA SER A 132 -13.89 -2.01 7.83
C SER A 132 -13.77 -2.75 9.16
N THR A 133 -14.51 -2.30 10.16
CA THR A 133 -14.73 -3.04 11.39
C THR A 133 -15.13 -4.45 11.03
N VAL A 134 -14.45 -5.43 11.63
CA VAL A 134 -14.83 -6.85 11.57
C VAL A 134 -16.33 -6.96 11.81
N LEU A 135 -17.10 -7.41 10.81
CA LEU A 135 -18.43 -7.95 11.08
C LEU A 135 -18.20 -9.26 11.81
N THR A 136 -18.07 -9.21 13.13
CA THR A 136 -18.19 -10.39 13.97
C THR A 136 -19.64 -10.84 13.88
N THR A 137 -19.93 -11.81 13.02
CA THR A 137 -21.12 -12.64 13.18
C THR A 137 -20.88 -13.52 14.40
N THR A 138 -21.28 -13.04 15.57
CA THR A 138 -21.43 -13.90 16.74
C THR A 138 -22.62 -14.82 16.45
N SER A 139 -22.34 -16.05 16.05
CA SER A 139 -23.33 -17.12 16.13
C SER A 139 -23.64 -17.35 17.61
N ALA A 140 -24.84 -16.97 18.04
CA ALA A 140 -25.34 -17.31 19.37
C ALA A 140 -25.33 -18.84 19.55
N PRO A 141 -25.05 -19.36 20.77
CA PRO A 141 -25.17 -20.79 21.02
C PRO A 141 -26.64 -21.17 20.94
N ALA A 142 -26.97 -22.19 20.14
CA ALA A 142 -28.24 -22.87 20.23
C ALA A 142 -28.32 -23.55 21.61
N THR A 143 -29.08 -22.99 22.54
CA THR A 143 -29.50 -23.71 23.75
C THR A 143 -30.62 -24.67 23.38
N SER A 144 -30.37 -25.97 23.46
CA SER A 144 -31.42 -26.98 23.45
C SER A 144 -32.11 -27.02 24.81
N LYS A 145 -33.45 -26.94 24.82
CA LYS A 145 -34.32 -27.62 25.78
C LYS A 145 -35.67 -27.88 25.11
#